data_AF-Q21MZ6-F1
#
_entry.id   AF-Q21MZ6-F1
#
_cell.length_a   1.000
_cell.length_b   1.000
_cell.length_c   1.000
_cell.angle_alpha   90.00
_cell.angle_beta   90.00
_cell.angle_gamma   90.00
#
_symmetry.space_group_name_H-M   'P 1'
#
loop_
_entity.id
_entity.type
_entity.pdbx_description
1 polymer ?
#
loop_
_entity_poly.entity_id
_entity_poly.type
_entity_poly.pdbx_seq_one_letter_code
_entity_poly.pdbx_strand_id
1 'polypeptide(L)'
;MRYQLANLFNSFLRGCGIRSIDGQFALSFALIISMTLASLISLYLSMSSSANTVDVAGRQRMLSQRLAKEALLVGAGVESRATMQSTIDLFERSHRKLISGDQSDDIHPPATQEIKQALVTVEKQWAEYKRLVNHYVSAKDPSVLPQLQRKSTEVLTTMNGAVGLMAQADAESIYGQQLLTLFFAVIVLVVALVSRFLGMYWLMNQLRLLQTKLEKMAAGDFSTLINEQVSDNEVGRMFNAYNTMACRMGDTVRKLAGLSEGIAGRCTSLMGATENSEIEVSKQTREIEQVATAMNEMSTTISEVAGHAASAADSATHATNEASAGRSVVEKSVKNISDMSAYLDGAVTVMDQLDNDSQEIGKVLTVITGIAEQTNLLALNAAIEAARAGEQGRGFAVVADEVRTLAKRTQESTEEIQKIIERLQAQTNKAVQVMESSTGAARDSESQIQEASASLHRIASAIEKIVEMSTLIATASQQQSHVSHEVDRNVTNIANSASGTREEVKKVKDAVHLFNQDVVDLNEMLSHFKV
;
A
#
# COMPACT_ATOMS: atom_id res chain seq x y z
N MET A 1 11.81 -5.89 -59.35
CA MET A 1 11.58 -4.94 -60.45
C MET A 1 10.53 -3.87 -60.13
N ARG A 2 9.24 -4.22 -59.90
CA ARG A 2 8.15 -3.23 -59.63
C ARG A 2 8.40 -2.31 -58.42
N TYR A 3 8.90 -2.89 -57.32
CA TYR A 3 9.25 -2.13 -56.10
C TYR A 3 10.42 -1.17 -56.33
N GLN A 4 11.45 -1.59 -57.09
CA GLN A 4 12.61 -0.75 -57.41
C GLN A 4 12.24 0.41 -58.32
N LEU A 5 11.35 0.19 -59.30
CA LEU A 5 10.81 1.25 -60.15
C LEU A 5 9.99 2.27 -59.35
N ALA A 6 9.15 1.80 -58.43
CA ALA A 6 8.37 2.69 -57.56
C ALA A 6 9.27 3.48 -56.59
N ASN A 7 10.31 2.85 -56.03
CA ASN A 7 11.29 3.55 -55.20
C ASN A 7 12.15 4.54 -55.99
N LEU A 8 12.56 4.22 -57.22
CA LEU A 8 13.28 5.16 -58.10
C LEU A 8 12.40 6.37 -58.43
N PHE A 9 11.13 6.14 -58.76
CA PHE A 9 10.16 7.19 -59.03
C PHE A 9 9.93 8.08 -57.80
N ASN A 10 9.76 7.47 -56.62
CA ASN A 10 9.62 8.21 -55.36
C ASN A 10 10.91 9.00 -55.02
N SER A 11 12.09 8.42 -55.21
CA SER A 11 13.37 9.11 -55.01
C SER A 11 13.55 10.29 -55.97
N PHE A 12 13.11 10.15 -57.23
CA PHE A 12 13.11 11.24 -58.20
C PHE A 12 12.17 12.38 -57.79
N LEU A 13 10.92 12.06 -57.42
CA LEU A 13 9.95 13.06 -56.94
C LEU A 13 10.42 13.78 -55.66
N ARG A 14 11.11 13.06 -54.79
CA ARG A 14 11.78 13.63 -53.61
C ARG A 14 12.93 14.56 -53.97
N GLY A 15 13.71 14.23 -55.00
CA GLY A 15 14.74 15.11 -55.57
C GLY A 15 14.15 16.44 -56.07
N CYS A 16 12.91 16.43 -56.55
CA CYS A 16 12.16 17.63 -56.95
C CYS A 16 11.48 18.36 -55.77
N GLY A 17 11.73 17.97 -54.51
CA GLY A 17 11.18 18.64 -53.31
C GLY A 17 9.79 18.17 -52.90
N ILE A 18 9.19 17.19 -53.60
CA ILE A 18 7.84 16.70 -53.30
C ILE A 18 7.92 15.43 -52.44
N ARG A 19 7.78 15.62 -51.12
CA ARG A 19 7.95 14.55 -50.14
C ARG A 19 6.65 13.87 -49.70
N SER A 20 5.53 14.59 -49.67
CA SER A 20 4.22 14.06 -49.28
C SER A 20 3.60 13.24 -50.41
N ILE A 21 2.85 12.19 -50.05
CA ILE A 21 2.12 11.36 -51.03
C ILE A 21 1.08 12.22 -51.75
N ASP A 22 0.39 13.10 -51.02
CA ASP A 22 -0.57 14.05 -51.58
C ASP A 22 0.08 14.99 -52.61
N GLY A 23 1.31 15.46 -52.33
CA GLY A 23 2.05 16.30 -53.28
C GLY A 23 2.45 15.54 -54.54
N GLN A 24 2.76 14.26 -54.43
CA GLN A 24 3.11 13.40 -55.57
C GLN A 24 1.89 13.16 -56.47
N PHE A 25 0.71 12.92 -55.88
CA PHE A 25 -0.54 12.83 -56.63
C PHE A 25 -0.92 14.18 -57.26
N ALA A 26 -0.79 15.29 -56.53
CA ALA A 26 -1.07 16.64 -57.06
C ALA A 26 -0.21 16.99 -58.28
N LEU A 27 1.10 16.66 -58.26
CA LEU A 27 1.97 16.86 -59.42
C LEU A 27 1.52 16.03 -60.62
N SER A 28 1.13 14.77 -60.40
CA SER A 28 0.66 13.90 -61.48
C SER A 28 -0.61 14.46 -62.13
N PHE A 29 -1.54 15.00 -61.34
CA PHE A 29 -2.74 15.67 -61.85
C PHE A 29 -2.39 16.95 -62.61
N ALA A 30 -1.48 17.77 -62.10
CA ALA A 30 -1.04 19.00 -62.77
C ALA A 30 -0.42 18.72 -64.15
N LEU A 31 0.39 17.66 -64.29
CA LEU A 31 0.97 17.23 -65.56
C LEU A 31 -0.09 16.73 -66.55
N ILE A 32 -1.09 15.98 -66.08
CA ILE A 32 -2.20 15.52 -66.92
C ILE A 32 -3.02 16.71 -67.42
N ILE A 33 -3.33 17.68 -66.55
CA ILE A 33 -4.09 18.88 -66.91
C ILE A 33 -3.33 19.74 -67.94
N SER A 34 -2.02 19.94 -67.77
CA SER A 34 -1.24 20.75 -68.72
C SER A 34 -1.16 20.10 -70.10
N MET A 35 -0.97 18.77 -70.17
CA MET A 35 -0.91 18.06 -71.45
C MET A 35 -2.28 17.98 -72.15
N THR A 36 -3.38 17.84 -71.39
CA THR A 36 -4.73 17.86 -71.98
C THR A 36 -5.09 19.23 -72.56
N LEU A 37 -4.70 20.32 -71.88
CA LEU A 37 -4.90 21.69 -72.38
C LEU A 37 -4.12 21.93 -73.69
N ALA A 38 -2.87 21.47 -73.76
CA ALA A 38 -2.05 21.57 -74.98
C ALA A 38 -2.67 20.82 -76.17
N SER A 39 -3.24 19.62 -75.92
CA SER A 39 -3.95 18.83 -76.94
C SER A 39 -5.20 19.56 -77.47
N LEU A 40 -5.96 20.20 -76.58
CA LEU A 40 -7.16 20.99 -76.94
C LEU A 40 -6.81 22.20 -77.82
N ILE A 41 -5.73 22.90 -77.51
CA ILE A 41 -5.24 24.05 -78.30
C ILE A 41 -4.82 23.59 -79.71
N SER A 42 -4.14 22.44 -79.82
CA SER A 42 -3.73 21.86 -81.10
C SER A 42 -4.92 21.52 -81.99
N LEU A 43 -6.00 20.98 -81.42
CA LEU A 43 -7.21 20.61 -82.17
C LEU A 43 -7.94 21.84 -82.74
N TYR A 44 -8.01 22.94 -81.97
CA TYR A 44 -8.69 24.17 -82.40
C TYR A 44 -8.05 24.80 -83.64
N LEU A 45 -6.71 24.83 -83.72
CA LEU A 45 -5.98 25.43 -84.85
C LEU A 45 -6.13 24.64 -86.16
N SER A 46 -6.54 23.37 -86.12
CA SER A 46 -6.62 22.49 -87.29
C SER A 46 -7.85 22.73 -88.19
N MET A 47 -8.93 23.33 -87.64
CA MET A 47 -10.25 23.27 -88.29
C MET A 47 -10.57 24.42 -89.26
N SER A 48 -9.70 25.44 -89.45
CA SER A 48 -10.09 26.70 -90.12
C SER A 48 -9.68 26.89 -91.59
N SER A 49 -8.98 25.96 -92.25
CA SER A 49 -8.22 26.28 -93.50
C SER A 49 -8.85 25.91 -94.87
N SER A 50 -9.94 25.13 -94.97
CA SER A 50 -10.28 24.43 -96.24
C SER A 50 -11.63 24.75 -96.90
N ALA A 51 -12.48 25.61 -96.34
CA ALA A 51 -13.86 25.76 -96.82
C ALA A 51 -14.03 26.69 -98.05
N ASN A 52 -13.26 27.79 -98.15
CA ASN A 52 -13.48 28.83 -99.16
C ASN A 52 -12.80 28.58 -100.52
N THR A 53 -11.69 27.84 -100.55
CA THR A 53 -10.95 27.48 -101.78
C THR A 53 -11.78 26.59 -102.71
N VAL A 54 -12.56 25.67 -102.14
CA VAL A 54 -13.45 24.74 -102.86
C VAL A 54 -14.65 25.47 -103.51
N ASP A 55 -15.18 26.51 -102.86
CA ASP A 55 -16.35 27.26 -103.35
C ASP A 55 -16.03 28.14 -104.57
N VAL A 56 -14.84 28.76 -104.60
CA VAL A 56 -14.38 29.62 -105.72
C VAL A 56 -14.08 28.79 -106.97
N ALA A 57 -13.53 27.59 -106.76
CA ALA A 57 -13.34 26.58 -107.79
C ALA A 57 -14.67 26.10 -108.41
N GLY A 58 -15.70 25.90 -107.59
CA GLY A 58 -17.06 25.58 -108.06
C GLY A 58 -17.67 26.69 -108.92
N ARG A 59 -17.48 27.95 -108.53
CA ARG A 59 -17.93 29.13 -109.30
C ARG A 59 -17.28 29.21 -110.68
N GLN A 60 -15.97 29.00 -110.80
CA GLN A 60 -15.24 29.00 -112.08
C GLN A 60 -15.82 27.99 -113.09
N ARG A 61 -16.14 26.78 -112.63
CA ARG A 61 -16.76 25.73 -113.44
C ARG A 61 -18.10 26.16 -114.01
N MET A 62 -18.94 26.80 -113.20
CA MET A 62 -20.25 27.31 -113.63
C MET A 62 -20.10 28.40 -114.71
N LEU A 63 -19.13 29.30 -114.55
CA LEU A 63 -18.93 30.45 -115.44
C LEU A 63 -18.43 30.04 -116.83
N SER A 64 -17.56 29.04 -116.94
CA SER A 64 -17.08 28.57 -118.24
C SER A 64 -18.20 27.93 -119.10
N GLN A 65 -19.09 27.18 -118.46
CA GLN A 65 -20.27 26.60 -119.10
C GLN A 65 -21.29 27.68 -119.48
N ARG A 66 -21.51 28.66 -118.59
CA ARG A 66 -22.41 29.79 -118.83
C ARG A 66 -21.96 30.61 -120.04
N LEU A 67 -20.66 30.86 -120.19
CA LEU A 67 -20.11 31.62 -121.32
C LEU A 67 -20.42 30.96 -122.68
N ALA A 68 -20.38 29.62 -122.76
CA ALA A 68 -20.71 28.90 -123.99
C ALA A 68 -22.16 29.16 -124.44
N LYS A 69 -23.09 29.16 -123.47
CA LYS A 69 -24.50 29.46 -123.71
C LYS A 69 -24.71 30.92 -124.13
N GLU A 70 -24.11 31.86 -123.41
CA GLU A 70 -24.23 33.30 -123.70
C GLU A 70 -23.65 33.63 -125.09
N ALA A 71 -22.53 33.02 -125.48
CA ALA A 71 -21.94 33.21 -126.82
C ALA A 71 -22.90 32.82 -127.95
N LEU A 72 -23.64 31.72 -127.79
CA LEU A 72 -24.65 31.27 -128.76
C LEU A 72 -25.86 32.21 -128.81
N LEU A 73 -26.35 32.66 -127.65
CA LEU A 73 -27.50 33.57 -127.55
C LEU A 73 -27.18 34.96 -128.15
N VAL A 74 -25.97 35.47 -127.91
CA VAL A 74 -25.51 36.73 -128.52
C VAL A 74 -25.34 36.56 -130.04
N GLY A 75 -24.81 35.43 -130.52
CA GLY A 75 -24.71 35.12 -131.95
C GLY A 75 -26.09 35.09 -132.66
N ALA A 76 -27.10 34.52 -131.99
CA ALA A 76 -28.48 34.47 -132.46
C ALA A 76 -29.24 35.81 -132.35
N GLY A 77 -28.63 36.85 -131.77
CA GLY A 77 -29.25 38.17 -131.57
C GLY A 77 -30.27 38.23 -130.42
N VAL A 78 -30.30 37.21 -129.55
CA VAL A 78 -31.23 37.10 -128.41
C VAL A 78 -30.70 37.82 -127.16
N GLU A 79 -29.37 37.87 -126.99
CA GLU A 79 -28.72 38.52 -125.85
C GLU A 79 -27.76 39.66 -126.22
N SER A 80 -27.52 40.54 -125.25
CA SER A 80 -26.52 41.62 -125.35
C SER A 80 -25.11 41.08 -125.16
N ARG A 81 -24.17 41.59 -125.96
CA ARG A 81 -22.72 41.35 -125.79
C ARG A 81 -22.21 41.76 -124.40
N ALA A 82 -22.89 42.67 -123.70
CA ALA A 82 -22.51 43.11 -122.35
C ALA A 82 -22.62 41.98 -121.31
N THR A 83 -23.65 41.12 -121.41
CA THR A 83 -23.86 40.01 -120.46
C THR A 83 -22.72 39.00 -120.56
N MET A 84 -22.37 38.62 -121.79
CA MET A 84 -21.26 37.74 -122.10
C MET A 84 -19.92 38.31 -121.59
N GLN A 85 -19.69 39.61 -121.76
CA GLN A 85 -18.47 40.26 -121.27
C GLN A 85 -18.38 40.22 -119.74
N SER A 86 -19.50 40.42 -119.02
CA SER A 86 -19.53 40.30 -117.57
C SER A 86 -19.17 38.89 -117.09
N THR A 87 -19.60 37.84 -117.79
CA THR A 87 -19.23 36.45 -117.47
C THR A 87 -17.75 36.20 -117.71
N ILE A 88 -17.17 36.78 -118.78
CA ILE A 88 -15.73 36.73 -119.03
C ILE A 88 -14.96 37.37 -117.87
N ASP A 89 -15.36 38.57 -117.45
CA ASP A 89 -14.67 39.32 -116.40
C ASP A 89 -14.80 38.64 -115.01
N LEU A 90 -15.92 37.96 -114.73
CA LEU A 90 -16.12 37.24 -113.47
C LEU A 90 -15.24 35.98 -113.41
N PHE A 91 -15.10 35.29 -114.55
CA PHE A 91 -14.20 34.15 -114.66
C PHE A 91 -12.75 34.61 -114.49
N GLU A 92 -12.29 35.64 -115.20
CA GLU A 92 -10.90 36.11 -115.10
C GLU A 92 -10.56 36.60 -113.69
N ARG A 93 -11.49 37.26 -112.98
CA ARG A 93 -11.30 37.65 -111.58
C ARG A 93 -11.17 36.46 -110.64
N SER A 94 -12.08 35.50 -110.74
CA SER A 94 -12.06 34.30 -109.87
C SER A 94 -10.81 33.45 -110.13
N HIS A 95 -10.39 33.34 -111.40
CA HIS A 95 -9.19 32.61 -111.79
C HIS A 95 -7.92 33.26 -111.23
N ARG A 96 -7.86 34.60 -111.27
CA ARG A 96 -6.73 35.36 -110.70
C ARG A 96 -6.62 35.11 -109.19
N LYS A 97 -7.74 35.11 -108.45
CA LYS A 97 -7.73 34.80 -107.00
C LYS A 97 -7.17 33.41 -106.71
N LEU A 98 -7.45 32.42 -107.54
CA LEU A 98 -6.89 31.07 -107.40
C LEU A 98 -5.39 30.99 -107.71
N ILE A 99 -4.88 31.83 -108.62
CA ILE A 99 -3.44 31.85 -108.96
C ILE A 99 -2.61 32.65 -107.95
N SER A 100 -3.09 33.83 -107.53
CA SER A 100 -2.33 34.75 -106.67
C SER A 100 -2.63 34.61 -105.18
N GLY A 101 -3.73 33.93 -104.82
CA GLY A 101 -4.35 34.05 -103.51
C GLY A 101 -5.12 35.37 -103.35
N ASP A 102 -6.03 35.40 -102.40
CA ASP A 102 -6.78 36.58 -101.96
C ASP A 102 -7.04 36.48 -100.45
N GLN A 103 -6.42 37.36 -99.67
CA GLN A 103 -6.57 37.39 -98.20
C GLN A 103 -7.98 37.80 -97.76
N SER A 104 -8.75 38.49 -98.60
CA SER A 104 -10.10 38.95 -98.23
C SER A 104 -11.16 37.85 -98.31
N ASP A 105 -10.97 36.87 -99.20
CA ASP A 105 -11.87 35.72 -99.38
C ASP A 105 -11.30 34.42 -98.79
N ASP A 106 -10.20 34.50 -98.01
CA ASP A 106 -9.49 33.36 -97.41
C ASP A 106 -9.03 32.31 -98.45
N ILE A 107 -8.56 32.80 -99.61
CA ILE A 107 -8.05 31.97 -100.70
C ILE A 107 -6.53 31.98 -100.64
N HIS A 108 -5.94 30.83 -100.34
CA HIS A 108 -4.50 30.67 -100.29
C HIS A 108 -3.91 30.47 -101.71
N PRO A 109 -2.70 30.98 -102.00
CA PRO A 109 -2.01 30.72 -103.25
C PRO A 109 -1.74 29.21 -103.42
N PRO A 110 -1.55 28.71 -104.66
CA PRO A 110 -1.38 27.29 -104.95
C PRO A 110 -0.31 26.62 -104.07
N ALA A 111 -0.70 25.58 -103.33
CA ALA A 111 0.18 24.87 -102.39
C ALA A 111 1.35 24.14 -103.09
N THR A 112 1.16 23.71 -104.34
CA THR A 112 2.16 22.97 -105.12
C THR A 112 2.37 23.59 -106.50
N GLN A 113 3.58 23.38 -107.04
CA GLN A 113 3.94 23.82 -108.39
C GLN A 113 3.04 23.16 -109.46
N GLU A 114 2.55 21.95 -109.20
CA GLU A 114 1.61 21.22 -110.07
C GLU A 114 0.26 21.92 -110.16
N ILE A 115 -0.32 22.36 -109.02
CA ILE A 115 -1.57 23.15 -109.02
C ILE A 115 -1.37 24.46 -109.78
N LYS A 116 -0.23 25.13 -109.56
CA LYS A 116 0.09 26.37 -110.26
C LYS A 116 0.18 26.18 -111.78
N GLN A 117 0.82 25.11 -112.25
CA GLN A 117 0.89 24.78 -113.67
C GLN A 117 -0.48 24.42 -114.26
N ALA A 118 -1.32 23.71 -113.51
CA ALA A 118 -2.68 23.38 -113.92
C ALA A 118 -3.53 24.65 -114.12
N LEU A 119 -3.46 25.60 -113.18
CA LEU A 119 -4.15 26.89 -113.30
C LEU A 119 -3.63 27.73 -114.47
N VAL A 120 -2.32 27.81 -114.67
CA VAL A 120 -1.74 28.49 -115.85
C VAL A 120 -2.20 27.85 -117.17
N THR A 121 -2.37 26.52 -117.19
CA THR A 121 -2.90 25.81 -118.36
C THR A 121 -4.37 26.19 -118.61
N VAL A 122 -5.18 26.32 -117.56
CA VAL A 122 -6.56 26.83 -117.67
C VAL A 122 -6.58 28.26 -118.22
N GLU A 123 -5.69 29.14 -117.76
CA GLU A 123 -5.57 30.51 -118.26
C GLU A 123 -5.27 30.56 -119.77
N LYS A 124 -4.33 29.72 -120.23
CA LYS A 124 -3.96 29.62 -121.65
C LYS A 124 -5.14 29.12 -122.51
N GLN A 125 -5.83 28.08 -122.05
CA GLN A 125 -7.00 27.51 -122.73
C GLN A 125 -8.16 28.51 -122.77
N TRP A 126 -8.35 29.27 -121.68
CA TRP A 126 -9.34 30.33 -121.59
C TRP A 126 -9.07 31.46 -122.59
N ALA A 127 -7.82 31.88 -122.76
CA ALA A 127 -7.46 32.93 -123.70
C ALA A 127 -7.79 32.56 -125.16
N GLU A 128 -7.53 31.30 -125.55
CA GLU A 128 -7.91 30.77 -126.87
C GLU A 128 -9.44 30.71 -127.02
N TYR A 129 -10.14 30.21 -125.99
CA TYR A 129 -11.59 30.11 -125.99
C TYR A 129 -12.27 31.49 -126.10
N LYS A 130 -11.80 32.48 -125.35
CA LYS A 130 -12.26 33.88 -125.39
C LYS A 130 -12.10 34.50 -126.78
N ARG A 131 -11.02 34.20 -127.51
CA ARG A 131 -10.83 34.68 -128.89
C ARG A 131 -11.85 34.07 -129.84
N LEU A 132 -12.09 32.76 -129.75
CA LEU A 132 -13.09 32.06 -130.55
C LEU A 132 -14.51 32.59 -130.29
N VAL A 133 -14.87 32.79 -129.02
CA VAL A 133 -16.16 33.37 -128.62
C VAL A 133 -16.35 34.76 -129.23
N ASN A 134 -15.35 35.63 -129.12
CA ASN A 134 -15.43 36.97 -129.68
C ASN A 134 -15.49 36.99 -131.21
N HIS A 135 -14.77 36.09 -131.88
CA HIS A 135 -14.81 35.96 -133.32
C HIS A 135 -16.17 35.50 -133.82
N TYR A 136 -16.74 34.46 -133.19
CA TYR A 136 -18.08 33.95 -133.50
C TYR A 136 -19.15 35.04 -133.36
N VAL A 137 -19.14 35.80 -132.26
CA VAL A 137 -20.11 36.88 -132.02
C VAL A 137 -19.98 38.02 -133.02
N SER A 138 -18.76 38.35 -133.47
CA SER A 138 -18.52 39.50 -134.34
C SER A 138 -18.75 39.18 -135.82
N ALA A 139 -18.33 38.00 -136.30
CA ALA A 139 -18.43 37.60 -137.69
C ALA A 139 -19.71 36.81 -138.03
N LYS A 140 -20.40 36.28 -137.02
CA LYS A 140 -21.53 35.35 -137.16
C LYS A 140 -21.25 34.16 -138.08
N ASP A 141 -19.98 33.73 -138.13
CA ASP A 141 -19.53 32.62 -138.97
C ASP A 141 -19.97 31.26 -138.37
N PRO A 142 -20.86 30.50 -139.03
CA PRO A 142 -21.32 29.21 -138.53
C PRO A 142 -20.21 28.15 -138.45
N SER A 143 -19.12 28.30 -139.20
CA SER A 143 -18.03 27.32 -139.26
C SER A 143 -17.21 27.22 -137.97
N VAL A 144 -17.35 28.21 -137.07
CA VAL A 144 -16.61 28.32 -135.80
C VAL A 144 -17.31 27.58 -134.65
N LEU A 145 -18.61 27.26 -134.77
CA LEU A 145 -19.39 26.58 -133.72
C LEU A 145 -18.77 25.26 -133.23
N PRO A 146 -18.32 24.33 -134.09
CA PRO A 146 -17.72 23.08 -133.63
C PRO A 146 -16.43 23.31 -132.83
N GLN A 147 -15.64 24.32 -133.21
CA GLN A 147 -14.41 24.69 -132.50
C GLN A 147 -14.72 25.30 -131.13
N LEU A 148 -15.76 26.12 -131.04
CA LEU A 148 -16.25 26.74 -129.81
C LEU A 148 -16.72 25.68 -128.81
N GLN A 149 -17.53 24.71 -129.24
CA GLN A 149 -18.01 23.63 -128.38
C GLN A 149 -16.87 22.72 -127.88
N ARG A 150 -15.90 22.41 -128.75
CA ARG A 150 -14.70 21.65 -128.36
C ARG A 150 -13.88 22.38 -127.30
N LYS A 151 -13.58 23.66 -127.53
CA LYS A 151 -12.76 24.46 -126.59
C LYS A 151 -13.48 24.74 -125.27
N SER A 152 -14.79 24.92 -125.27
CA SER A 152 -15.57 25.01 -124.02
C SER A 152 -15.39 23.76 -123.16
N THR A 153 -15.43 22.58 -123.78
CA THR A 153 -15.25 21.30 -123.07
C THR A 153 -13.81 21.13 -122.58
N GLU A 154 -12.83 21.57 -123.38
CA GLU A 154 -11.40 21.54 -123.02
C GLU A 154 -11.11 22.42 -121.78
N VAL A 155 -11.60 23.66 -121.75
CA VAL A 155 -11.51 24.56 -120.59
C VAL A 155 -12.17 23.96 -119.35
N LEU A 156 -13.34 23.35 -119.50
CA LEU A 156 -14.04 22.72 -118.36
C LEU A 156 -13.25 21.54 -117.79
N THR A 157 -12.65 20.74 -118.66
CA THR A 157 -11.88 19.55 -118.28
C THR A 157 -10.59 19.94 -117.57
N THR A 158 -9.85 20.90 -118.09
CA THR A 158 -8.63 21.41 -117.44
C THR A 158 -8.94 22.09 -116.11
N MET A 159 -10.06 22.83 -116.02
CA MET A 159 -10.51 23.41 -114.75
C MET A 159 -10.82 22.34 -113.70
N ASN A 160 -11.59 21.30 -114.06
CA ASN A 160 -11.87 20.19 -113.13
C ASN A 160 -10.57 19.51 -112.66
N GLY A 161 -9.58 19.36 -113.53
CA GLY A 161 -8.26 18.84 -113.15
C GLY A 161 -7.54 19.71 -112.12
N ALA A 162 -7.48 21.02 -112.33
CA ALA A 162 -6.84 21.95 -111.39
C ALA A 162 -7.52 21.97 -110.02
N VAL A 163 -8.85 21.94 -109.98
CA VAL A 163 -9.64 21.90 -108.73
C VAL A 163 -9.45 20.57 -107.99
N GLY A 164 -9.39 19.45 -108.71
CA GLY A 164 -9.13 18.14 -108.13
C GLY A 164 -7.79 18.09 -107.38
N LEU A 165 -6.74 18.68 -107.96
CA LEU A 165 -5.43 18.78 -107.32
C LEU A 165 -5.45 19.65 -106.05
N MET A 166 -6.22 20.74 -106.02
CA MET A 166 -6.38 21.59 -104.83
C MET A 166 -7.09 20.86 -103.68
N ALA A 167 -8.19 20.17 -103.98
CA ALA A 167 -8.92 19.40 -102.97
C ALA A 167 -8.09 18.26 -102.36
N GLN A 168 -7.17 17.67 -103.13
CA GLN A 168 -6.28 16.61 -102.65
C GLN A 168 -5.19 17.13 -101.71
N ALA A 169 -4.61 18.30 -101.99
CA ALA A 169 -3.59 18.90 -101.13
C ALA A 169 -4.13 19.31 -99.74
N ASP A 170 -5.37 19.81 -99.67
CA ASP A 170 -6.00 20.16 -98.40
C ASP A 170 -6.26 18.92 -97.52
N ALA A 171 -6.61 17.78 -98.13
CA ALA A 171 -6.87 16.54 -97.41
C ALA A 171 -5.62 15.98 -96.70
N GLU A 172 -4.44 16.04 -97.31
CA GLU A 172 -3.19 15.54 -96.71
C GLU A 172 -2.78 16.30 -95.44
N SER A 173 -3.04 17.61 -95.37
CA SER A 173 -2.69 18.44 -94.22
C SER A 173 -3.47 18.09 -92.94
N ILE A 174 -4.73 17.66 -93.09
CA ILE A 174 -5.64 17.34 -91.97
C ILE A 174 -5.26 15.99 -91.31
N TYR A 175 -4.81 15.00 -92.09
CA TYR A 175 -4.42 13.69 -91.56
C TYR A 175 -3.21 13.75 -90.62
N GLY A 176 -2.21 14.59 -90.93
CA GLY A 176 -1.02 14.75 -90.10
C GLY A 176 -1.32 15.31 -88.70
N GLN A 177 -2.27 16.26 -88.60
CA GLN A 177 -2.63 16.90 -87.33
C GLN A 177 -3.52 16.01 -86.44
N GLN A 178 -4.36 15.13 -87.03
CA GLN A 178 -5.16 14.17 -86.27
C GLN A 178 -4.30 13.08 -85.60
N LEU A 179 -3.26 12.60 -86.28
CA LEU A 179 -2.32 11.61 -85.72
C LEU A 179 -1.54 12.18 -84.53
N LEU A 180 -1.13 13.44 -84.59
CA LEU A 180 -0.39 14.11 -83.53
C LEU A 180 -1.26 14.30 -82.28
N THR A 181 -2.52 14.70 -82.45
CA THR A 181 -3.49 14.82 -81.33
C THR A 181 -3.77 13.45 -80.67
N LEU A 182 -3.95 12.39 -81.46
CA LEU A 182 -4.13 11.02 -80.95
C LEU A 182 -2.89 10.53 -80.16
N PHE A 183 -1.69 10.81 -80.66
CA PHE A 183 -0.43 10.44 -80.00
C PHE A 183 -0.30 11.09 -78.60
N PHE A 184 -0.56 12.40 -78.49
CA PHE A 184 -0.55 13.07 -77.18
C PHE A 184 -1.63 12.56 -76.24
N ALA A 185 -2.83 12.27 -76.74
CA ALA A 185 -3.90 11.69 -75.92
C ALA A 185 -3.51 10.32 -75.34
N VAL A 186 -2.86 9.46 -76.14
CA VAL A 186 -2.34 8.16 -75.68
C VAL A 186 -1.23 8.33 -74.64
N ILE A 187 -0.30 9.26 -74.83
CA ILE A 187 0.77 9.53 -73.84
C ILE A 187 0.17 9.94 -72.50
N VAL A 188 -0.79 10.86 -72.50
CA VAL A 188 -1.46 11.30 -71.26
C VAL A 188 -2.13 10.12 -70.54
N LEU A 189 -2.82 9.26 -71.29
CA LEU A 189 -3.45 8.07 -70.74
C LEU A 189 -2.43 7.11 -70.12
N VAL A 190 -1.31 6.86 -70.82
CA VAL A 190 -0.24 5.97 -70.32
C VAL A 190 0.40 6.55 -69.06
N VAL A 191 0.73 7.84 -69.03
CA VAL A 191 1.31 8.50 -67.85
C VAL A 191 0.36 8.45 -66.66
N ALA A 192 -0.95 8.66 -66.87
CA ALA A 192 -1.96 8.58 -65.82
C ALA A 192 -2.12 7.15 -65.25
N LEU A 193 -2.10 6.14 -66.11
CA LEU A 193 -2.22 4.73 -65.68
C LEU A 193 -0.96 4.26 -64.93
N VAL A 194 0.23 4.62 -65.44
CA VAL A 194 1.52 4.26 -64.84
C VAL A 194 1.69 4.95 -63.48
N SER A 195 1.43 6.25 -63.38
CA SER A 195 1.56 6.98 -62.10
C SER A 195 0.60 6.44 -61.03
N ARG A 196 -0.66 6.18 -61.39
CA ARG A 196 -1.65 5.56 -60.51
C ARG A 196 -1.23 4.16 -60.07
N PHE A 197 -0.79 3.32 -61.01
CA PHE A 197 -0.43 1.93 -60.71
C PHE A 197 0.80 1.84 -59.79
N LEU A 198 1.87 2.57 -60.08
CA LEU A 198 3.07 2.55 -59.24
C LEU A 198 2.84 3.20 -57.87
N GLY A 199 2.15 4.35 -57.82
CA GLY A 199 1.86 5.05 -56.57
C GLY A 199 0.99 4.20 -55.62
N MET A 200 -0.08 3.61 -56.15
CA MET A 200 -0.97 2.76 -55.36
C MET A 200 -0.28 1.47 -54.90
N TYR A 201 0.54 0.84 -55.75
CA TYR A 201 1.30 -0.35 -55.38
C TYR A 201 2.27 -0.09 -54.22
N TRP A 202 3.00 1.02 -54.28
CA TRP A 202 3.93 1.42 -53.22
C TRP A 202 3.20 1.70 -51.90
N LEU A 203 2.11 2.46 -51.94
CA LEU A 203 1.29 2.77 -50.77
C LEU A 203 0.71 1.51 -50.11
N MET A 204 0.13 0.61 -50.90
CA MET A 204 -0.48 -0.62 -50.39
C MET A 204 0.53 -1.58 -49.77
N ASN A 205 1.75 -1.64 -50.30
CA ASN A 205 2.81 -2.46 -49.71
C ASN A 205 3.19 -1.95 -48.30
N GLN A 206 3.33 -0.63 -48.15
CA GLN A 206 3.66 -0.02 -46.86
C GLN A 206 2.50 -0.13 -45.85
N LEU A 207 1.25 -0.03 -46.30
CA LEU A 207 0.07 -0.28 -45.46
C LEU A 207 -0.03 -1.74 -45.01
N ARG A 208 0.28 -2.71 -45.89
CA ARG A 208 0.33 -4.13 -45.50
C ARG A 208 1.42 -4.41 -44.48
N LEU A 209 2.59 -3.78 -44.60
CA LEU A 209 3.64 -3.88 -43.59
C LEU A 209 3.15 -3.38 -42.23
N LEU A 210 2.51 -2.20 -42.20
CA LEU A 210 1.92 -1.65 -40.98
C LEU A 210 0.85 -2.58 -40.40
N GLN A 211 -0.03 -3.12 -41.25
CA GLN A 211 -1.06 -4.07 -40.86
C GLN A 211 -0.46 -5.29 -40.18
N THR A 212 0.51 -5.96 -40.79
CA THR A 212 1.17 -7.14 -40.21
C THR A 212 1.85 -6.83 -38.88
N LYS A 213 2.39 -5.62 -38.72
CA LYS A 213 3.02 -5.16 -37.47
C LYS A 213 1.98 -4.87 -36.39
N LEU A 214 0.86 -4.24 -36.75
CA LEU A 214 -0.29 -4.06 -35.87
C LEU A 214 -0.91 -5.40 -35.44
N GLU A 215 -0.99 -6.38 -36.33
CA GLU A 215 -1.46 -7.74 -36.00
C GLU A 215 -0.54 -8.42 -34.96
N LYS A 216 0.78 -8.28 -35.11
CA LYS A 216 1.74 -8.76 -34.10
C LYS A 216 1.58 -8.04 -32.76
N MET A 217 1.41 -6.72 -32.79
CA MET A 217 1.15 -5.92 -31.58
C MET A 217 -0.17 -6.34 -30.90
N ALA A 218 -1.22 -6.60 -31.67
CA ALA A 218 -2.50 -7.10 -31.16
C ALA A 218 -2.39 -8.51 -30.55
N ALA A 219 -1.48 -9.33 -31.07
CA ALA A 219 -1.11 -10.62 -30.50
C ALA A 219 -0.15 -10.51 -29.29
N GLY A 220 0.20 -9.29 -28.85
CA GLY A 220 1.04 -9.05 -27.67
C GLY A 220 2.54 -8.98 -27.93
N ASP A 221 3.00 -8.93 -29.19
CA ASP A 221 4.42 -8.76 -29.52
C ASP A 221 4.78 -7.28 -29.76
N PHE A 222 5.30 -6.65 -28.70
CA PHE A 222 5.79 -5.27 -28.69
C PHE A 222 7.27 -5.15 -29.05
N SER A 223 7.98 -6.28 -29.24
CA SER A 223 9.42 -6.30 -29.53
C SER A 223 9.75 -5.92 -30.98
N THR A 224 8.77 -5.92 -31.88
CA THR A 224 8.99 -5.74 -33.33
C THR A 224 8.73 -4.32 -33.80
N LEU A 225 9.80 -3.53 -33.92
CA LEU A 225 9.77 -2.19 -34.51
C LEU A 225 9.77 -2.23 -36.06
N ILE A 226 9.39 -1.12 -36.67
CA ILE A 226 9.52 -0.86 -38.10
C ILE A 226 10.81 -0.05 -38.32
N ASN A 227 11.82 -0.69 -38.88
CA ASN A 227 13.15 -0.11 -39.17
C ASN A 227 13.34 0.28 -40.65
N GLU A 228 12.30 0.22 -41.48
CA GLU A 228 12.41 0.70 -42.87
C GLU A 228 12.71 2.19 -42.90
N GLN A 229 13.52 2.64 -43.87
CA GLN A 229 13.93 4.04 -44.05
C GLN A 229 12.73 4.95 -43.85
N VAL A 230 12.75 5.71 -42.75
CA VAL A 230 11.66 6.59 -42.32
C VAL A 230 11.31 7.50 -43.49
N SER A 231 10.20 7.20 -44.15
CA SER A 231 9.73 7.98 -45.26
C SER A 231 9.18 9.28 -44.67
N ASP A 232 9.77 10.43 -45.01
CA ASP A 232 9.34 11.77 -44.56
C ASP A 232 7.99 12.16 -45.21
N ASN A 233 6.97 11.33 -45.00
CA ASN A 233 5.62 11.42 -45.55
C ASN A 233 4.59 10.85 -44.56
N GLU A 234 3.33 10.83 -44.95
CA GLU A 234 2.18 10.41 -44.14
C GLU A 234 2.38 9.01 -43.53
N VAL A 235 2.91 8.06 -44.31
CA VAL A 235 3.10 6.68 -43.87
C VAL A 235 4.26 6.55 -42.88
N GLY A 236 5.36 7.28 -43.06
CA GLY A 236 6.42 7.29 -42.05
C GLY A 236 6.00 7.93 -40.73
N ARG A 237 5.08 8.91 -40.74
CA ARG A 237 4.44 9.39 -39.50
C ARG A 237 3.65 8.28 -38.80
N MET A 238 2.93 7.44 -39.54
CA MET A 238 2.23 6.27 -38.98
C MET A 238 3.22 5.23 -38.42
N PHE A 239 4.35 4.99 -39.09
CA PHE A 239 5.40 4.08 -38.58
C PHE A 239 6.01 4.59 -37.28
N ASN A 240 6.29 5.89 -37.19
CA ASN A 240 6.79 6.52 -35.96
C ASN A 240 5.77 6.44 -34.82
N ALA A 241 4.47 6.67 -35.11
CA ALA A 241 3.40 6.52 -34.11
C ALA A 241 3.29 5.07 -33.63
N TYR A 242 3.35 4.09 -34.54
CA TYR A 242 3.39 2.66 -34.21
C TYR A 242 4.59 2.32 -33.33
N ASN A 243 5.81 2.72 -33.71
CA ASN A 243 7.03 2.46 -32.94
C ASN A 243 6.95 3.07 -31.54
N THR A 244 6.44 4.31 -31.43
CA THR A 244 6.24 4.98 -30.13
C THR A 244 5.26 4.20 -29.26
N MET A 245 4.15 3.70 -29.84
CA MET A 245 3.17 2.89 -29.13
C MET A 245 3.75 1.54 -28.69
N ALA A 246 4.50 0.86 -29.56
CA ALA A 246 5.18 -0.40 -29.25
C ALA A 246 6.16 -0.24 -28.09
N CYS A 247 7.03 0.78 -28.14
CA CYS A 247 7.96 1.07 -27.05
C CYS A 247 7.24 1.37 -25.74
N ARG A 248 6.23 2.26 -25.75
CA ARG A 248 5.49 2.62 -24.53
C ARG A 248 4.73 1.45 -23.92
N MET A 249 4.10 0.62 -24.74
CA MET A 249 3.40 -0.57 -24.27
C MET A 249 4.39 -1.58 -23.71
N GLY A 250 5.51 -1.78 -24.41
CA GLY A 250 6.55 -2.67 -23.92
C GLY A 250 7.19 -2.22 -22.60
N ASP A 251 7.52 -0.93 -22.47
CA ASP A 251 8.01 -0.39 -21.19
C ASP A 251 6.98 -0.56 -20.06
N THR A 252 5.68 -0.48 -20.37
CA THR A 252 4.60 -0.71 -19.40
C THR A 252 4.55 -2.17 -18.97
N VAL A 253 4.63 -3.12 -19.90
CA VAL A 253 4.67 -4.57 -19.58
C VAL A 253 5.92 -4.90 -18.76
N ARG A 254 7.11 -4.37 -19.11
CA ARG A 254 8.34 -4.58 -18.32
C ARG A 254 8.22 -4.02 -16.90
N LYS A 255 7.62 -2.84 -16.73
CA LYS A 255 7.36 -2.26 -15.42
C LYS A 255 6.37 -3.10 -14.61
N LEU A 256 5.30 -3.59 -15.23
CA LEU A 256 4.33 -4.48 -14.58
C LEU A 256 4.98 -5.80 -14.15
N ALA A 257 5.84 -6.40 -14.99
CA ALA A 257 6.59 -7.59 -14.63
C ALA A 257 7.52 -7.37 -13.43
N GLY A 258 8.27 -6.27 -13.42
CA GLY A 258 9.12 -5.91 -12.27
C GLY A 258 8.33 -5.61 -10.99
N LEU A 259 7.15 -4.98 -11.10
CA LEU A 259 6.26 -4.77 -9.96
C LEU A 259 5.70 -6.10 -9.43
N SER A 260 5.31 -7.01 -10.32
CA SER A 260 4.81 -8.35 -9.98
C SER A 260 5.85 -9.16 -9.21
N GLU A 261 7.09 -9.20 -9.69
CA GLU A 261 8.22 -9.85 -8.98
C GLU A 261 8.48 -9.21 -7.61
N GLY A 262 8.41 -7.88 -7.52
CA GLY A 262 8.51 -7.16 -6.26
C GLY A 262 7.39 -7.50 -5.27
N ILE A 263 6.15 -7.70 -5.73
CA ILE A 263 5.02 -8.13 -4.89
C ILE A 263 5.22 -9.59 -4.44
N ALA A 264 5.69 -10.50 -5.30
CA ALA A 264 6.00 -11.88 -4.94
C ALA A 264 7.00 -11.98 -3.77
N GLY A 265 8.09 -11.19 -3.84
CA GLY A 265 9.09 -11.13 -2.77
C GLY A 265 8.53 -10.58 -1.45
N ARG A 266 7.66 -9.57 -1.52
CA ARG A 266 6.97 -9.02 -0.33
C ARG A 266 5.99 -10.01 0.27
N CYS A 267 5.24 -10.76 -0.55
CA CYS A 267 4.35 -11.82 -0.08
C CYS A 267 5.14 -12.91 0.65
N THR A 268 6.27 -13.36 0.10
CA THR A 268 7.15 -14.34 0.76
C THR A 268 7.65 -13.84 2.12
N SER A 269 8.07 -12.57 2.18
CA SER A 269 8.50 -11.95 3.45
C SER A 269 7.36 -11.87 4.47
N LEU A 270 6.15 -11.55 3.99
CA LEU A 270 4.96 -11.46 4.83
C LEU A 270 4.48 -12.84 5.33
N MET A 271 4.62 -13.91 4.52
CA MET A 271 4.40 -15.29 4.98
C MET A 271 5.31 -15.62 6.15
N GLY A 272 6.62 -15.37 6.02
CA GLY A 272 7.58 -15.64 7.10
C GLY A 272 7.29 -14.82 8.37
N ALA A 273 6.91 -13.55 8.23
CA ALA A 273 6.48 -12.72 9.36
C ALA A 273 5.20 -13.25 10.04
N THR A 274 4.27 -13.79 9.25
CA THR A 274 3.00 -14.36 9.75
C THR A 274 3.25 -15.68 10.49
N GLU A 275 4.11 -16.55 9.96
CA GLU A 275 4.54 -17.79 10.65
C GLU A 275 5.23 -17.50 11.98
N ASN A 276 6.15 -16.53 12.01
CA ASN A 276 6.79 -16.10 13.26
C ASN A 276 5.76 -15.55 14.26
N SER A 277 4.79 -14.76 13.78
CA SER A 277 3.71 -14.24 14.63
C SER A 277 2.85 -15.36 15.21
N GLU A 278 2.58 -16.42 14.44
CA GLU A 278 1.85 -17.61 14.90
C GLU A 278 2.59 -18.34 16.04
N ILE A 279 3.92 -18.47 15.91
CA ILE A 279 4.79 -19.06 16.94
C ILE A 279 4.79 -18.22 18.22
N GLU A 280 4.96 -16.90 18.10
CA GLU A 280 4.98 -16.00 19.25
C GLU A 280 3.64 -15.94 19.97
N VAL A 281 2.51 -15.88 19.25
CA VAL A 281 1.17 -15.95 19.86
C VAL A 281 0.95 -17.28 20.59
N SER A 282 1.44 -18.39 20.03
CA SER A 282 1.40 -19.71 20.69
C SER A 282 2.21 -19.73 21.98
N LYS A 283 3.42 -19.14 21.96
CA LYS A 283 4.27 -19.00 23.15
C LYS A 283 3.62 -18.13 24.22
N GLN A 284 3.12 -16.97 23.83
CA GLN A 284 2.41 -16.05 24.72
C GLN A 284 1.20 -16.73 25.38
N THR A 285 0.46 -17.57 24.64
CA THR A 285 -0.68 -18.32 25.20
C THR A 285 -0.23 -19.26 26.32
N ARG A 286 0.87 -19.99 26.13
CA ARG A 286 1.42 -20.87 27.17
C ARG A 286 1.89 -20.09 28.40
N GLU A 287 2.53 -18.95 28.20
CA GLU A 287 2.96 -18.08 29.30
C GLU A 287 1.75 -17.55 30.09
N ILE A 288 0.66 -17.18 29.42
CA ILE A 288 -0.59 -16.76 30.06
C ILE A 288 -1.20 -17.89 30.90
N GLU A 289 -1.24 -19.13 30.39
CA GLU A 289 -1.72 -20.30 31.14
C GLU A 289 -0.89 -20.57 32.40
N GLN A 290 0.43 -20.39 32.32
CA GLN A 290 1.31 -20.50 33.49
C GLN A 290 1.04 -19.40 34.52
N VAL A 291 0.86 -18.16 34.08
CA VAL A 291 0.53 -17.05 34.98
C VAL A 291 -0.84 -17.28 35.63
N ALA A 292 -1.84 -17.74 34.89
CA ALA A 292 -3.16 -18.08 35.44
C ALA A 292 -3.06 -19.17 36.53
N THR A 293 -2.25 -20.20 36.29
CA THR A 293 -1.99 -21.25 37.29
C THR A 293 -1.34 -20.67 38.55
N ALA A 294 -0.31 -19.83 38.38
CA ALA A 294 0.37 -19.16 39.49
C ALA A 294 -0.57 -18.22 40.26
N MET A 295 -1.52 -17.57 39.59
CA MET A 295 -2.54 -16.73 40.26
C MET A 295 -3.51 -17.56 41.11
N ASN A 296 -3.89 -18.76 40.64
CA ASN A 296 -4.73 -19.66 41.42
C ASN A 296 -4.01 -20.19 42.68
N GLU A 297 -2.72 -20.54 42.55
CA GLU A 297 -1.87 -20.90 43.69
C GLU A 297 -1.69 -19.71 44.65
N MET A 298 -1.48 -18.51 44.11
CA MET A 298 -1.38 -17.27 44.90
C MET A 298 -2.68 -16.99 45.68
N SER A 299 -3.84 -17.17 45.07
CA SER A 299 -5.14 -17.01 45.74
C SER A 299 -5.29 -17.97 46.91
N THR A 300 -4.90 -19.23 46.71
CA THR A 300 -4.94 -20.27 47.76
C THR A 300 -4.02 -19.91 48.92
N THR A 301 -2.77 -19.56 48.62
CA THR A 301 -1.77 -19.21 49.66
C THR A 301 -2.15 -17.95 50.43
N ILE A 302 -2.73 -16.93 49.78
CA ILE A 302 -3.26 -15.75 50.47
C ILE A 302 -4.36 -16.13 51.46
N SER A 303 -5.27 -17.03 51.05
CA SER A 303 -6.33 -17.52 51.94
C SER A 303 -5.76 -18.31 53.13
N GLU A 304 -4.73 -19.12 52.91
CA GLU A 304 -4.05 -19.85 53.98
C GLU A 304 -3.34 -18.90 54.96
N VAL A 305 -2.64 -17.88 54.46
CA VAL A 305 -1.96 -16.87 55.31
C VAL A 305 -2.99 -16.10 56.15
N ALA A 306 -4.12 -15.70 55.57
CA ALA A 306 -5.20 -15.06 56.31
C ALA A 306 -5.75 -15.97 57.42
N GLY A 307 -5.96 -17.26 57.11
CA GLY A 307 -6.39 -18.27 58.08
C GLY A 307 -5.37 -18.50 59.20
N HIS A 308 -4.08 -18.56 58.87
CA HIS A 308 -2.99 -18.68 59.85
C HIS A 308 -2.89 -17.44 60.75
N ALA A 309 -3.06 -16.24 60.20
CA ALA A 309 -3.09 -15.02 60.98
C ALA A 309 -4.27 -14.99 61.96
N ALA A 310 -5.46 -15.41 61.53
CA ALA A 310 -6.63 -15.53 62.40
C ALA A 310 -6.40 -16.56 63.53
N SER A 311 -5.84 -17.72 63.21
CA SER A 311 -5.51 -18.76 64.20
C SER A 311 -4.44 -18.31 65.19
N ALA A 312 -3.45 -17.55 64.73
CA ALA A 312 -2.43 -16.96 65.59
C ALA A 312 -3.01 -15.90 66.54
N ALA A 313 -3.94 -15.07 66.06
CA ALA A 313 -4.65 -14.10 66.90
C ALA A 313 -5.51 -14.78 67.98
N ASP A 314 -6.20 -15.87 67.64
CA ASP A 314 -7.00 -16.67 68.58
C ASP A 314 -6.11 -17.32 69.65
N SER A 315 -5.02 -17.96 69.23
CA SER A 315 -4.02 -18.56 70.13
C SER A 315 -3.37 -17.53 71.06
N ALA A 316 -3.06 -16.33 70.54
CA ALA A 316 -2.56 -15.23 71.34
C ALA A 316 -3.61 -14.74 72.35
N THR A 317 -4.88 -14.63 71.96
CA THR A 317 -5.97 -14.26 72.87
C THR A 317 -6.12 -15.27 74.02
N HIS A 318 -6.04 -16.56 73.71
CA HIS A 318 -6.01 -17.62 74.73
C HIS A 318 -4.80 -17.47 75.68
N ALA A 319 -3.60 -17.22 75.13
CA ALA A 319 -2.41 -17.02 75.95
C ALA A 319 -2.51 -15.78 76.87
N THR A 320 -3.15 -14.69 76.41
CA THR A 320 -3.43 -13.50 77.24
C THR A 320 -4.36 -13.85 78.40
N ASN A 321 -5.40 -14.66 78.16
CA ASN A 321 -6.32 -15.10 79.22
C ASN A 321 -5.60 -15.95 80.26
N GLU A 322 -4.76 -16.89 79.84
CA GLU A 322 -3.93 -17.73 80.73
C GLU A 322 -2.93 -16.88 81.54
N ALA A 323 -2.26 -15.91 80.90
CA ALA A 323 -1.35 -14.99 81.60
C ALA A 323 -2.09 -14.13 82.63
N SER A 324 -3.31 -13.68 82.31
CA SER A 324 -4.18 -12.93 83.23
C SER A 324 -4.61 -13.78 84.43
N ALA A 325 -5.00 -15.04 84.19
CA ALA A 325 -5.34 -15.99 85.23
C ALA A 325 -4.12 -16.26 86.14
N GLY A 326 -2.94 -16.49 85.55
CA GLY A 326 -1.67 -16.66 86.27
C GLY A 326 -1.34 -15.44 87.13
N ARG A 327 -1.57 -14.22 86.63
CA ARG A 327 -1.38 -12.98 87.40
C ARG A 327 -2.29 -12.93 88.62
N SER A 328 -3.56 -13.31 88.48
CA SER A 328 -4.50 -13.37 89.62
C SER A 328 -4.05 -14.35 90.70
N VAL A 329 -3.48 -15.50 90.31
CA VAL A 329 -2.90 -16.46 91.26
C VAL A 329 -1.69 -15.87 91.97
N VAL A 330 -0.79 -15.21 91.24
CA VAL A 330 0.39 -14.52 91.80
C VAL A 330 -0.01 -13.42 92.78
N GLU A 331 -1.00 -12.58 92.46
CA GLU A 331 -1.54 -11.54 93.35
C GLU A 331 -2.10 -12.14 94.65
N LYS A 332 -2.81 -13.26 94.57
CA LYS A 332 -3.28 -14.00 95.76
C LYS A 332 -2.11 -14.54 96.59
N SER A 333 -1.06 -15.05 95.95
CA SER A 333 0.13 -15.55 96.66
C SER A 333 0.89 -14.45 97.38
N VAL A 334 1.04 -13.25 96.77
CA VAL A 334 1.60 -12.07 97.46
C VAL A 334 0.81 -11.77 98.74
N LYS A 335 -0.52 -11.72 98.64
CA LYS A 335 -1.38 -11.49 99.80
C LYS A 335 -1.17 -12.55 100.89
N ASN A 336 -1.17 -13.83 100.52
CA ASN A 336 -0.98 -14.92 101.48
C ASN A 336 0.38 -14.87 102.19
N ILE A 337 1.46 -14.48 101.48
CA ILE A 337 2.79 -14.32 102.08
C ILE A 337 2.86 -13.09 102.99
N SER A 338 2.20 -12.00 102.62
CA SER A 338 2.08 -10.81 103.45
C SER A 338 1.35 -11.14 104.76
N ASP A 339 0.21 -11.85 104.68
CA ASP A 339 -0.53 -12.33 105.85
C ASP A 339 0.32 -13.30 106.70
N MET A 340 1.07 -14.21 106.07
CA MET A 340 1.98 -15.12 106.76
C MET A 340 3.10 -14.39 107.52
N SER A 341 3.66 -13.35 106.91
CA SER A 341 4.69 -12.51 107.55
C SER A 341 4.12 -11.81 108.78
N ALA A 342 2.88 -11.30 108.70
CA ALA A 342 2.20 -10.70 109.84
C ALA A 342 1.91 -11.71 110.97
N TYR A 343 1.54 -12.96 110.63
CA TYR A 343 1.37 -14.01 111.64
C TYR A 343 2.69 -14.40 112.31
N LEU A 344 3.80 -14.44 111.57
CA LEU A 344 5.12 -14.73 112.12
C LEU A 344 5.60 -13.61 113.05
N ASP A 345 5.44 -12.34 112.67
CA ASP A 345 5.77 -11.20 113.55
C ASP A 345 4.93 -11.22 114.86
N GLY A 346 3.65 -11.61 114.76
CA GLY A 346 2.80 -11.84 115.93
C GLY A 346 3.30 -12.99 116.81
N ALA A 347 3.75 -14.09 116.20
CA ALA A 347 4.28 -15.24 116.93
C ALA A 347 5.60 -14.93 117.64
N VAL A 348 6.48 -14.13 117.03
CA VAL A 348 7.72 -13.61 117.65
C VAL A 348 7.37 -12.83 118.91
N THR A 349 6.38 -11.94 118.84
CA THR A 349 5.93 -11.15 119.99
C THR A 349 5.45 -12.03 121.15
N VAL A 350 4.72 -13.12 120.86
CA VAL A 350 4.26 -14.07 121.88
C VAL A 350 5.41 -14.86 122.48
N MET A 351 6.41 -15.26 121.68
CA MET A 351 7.60 -15.95 122.19
C MET A 351 8.47 -15.04 123.05
N ASP A 352 8.64 -13.77 122.68
CA ASP A 352 9.34 -12.78 123.50
C ASP A 352 8.67 -12.58 124.86
N GLN A 353 7.33 -12.54 124.88
CA GLN A 353 6.58 -12.50 126.14
C GLN A 353 6.81 -13.76 126.98
N LEU A 354 6.79 -14.95 126.36
CA LEU A 354 7.04 -16.21 127.05
C LEU A 354 8.47 -16.28 127.62
N ASP A 355 9.47 -15.77 126.89
CA ASP A 355 10.85 -15.70 127.38
C ASP A 355 10.95 -14.80 128.62
N ASN A 356 10.34 -13.60 128.56
CA ASN A 356 10.27 -12.68 129.69
C ASN A 356 9.58 -13.29 130.92
N ASP A 357 8.41 -13.90 130.74
CA ASP A 357 7.65 -14.56 131.83
C ASP A 357 8.49 -15.70 132.45
N SER A 358 9.22 -16.44 131.63
CA SER A 358 10.09 -17.54 132.07
C SER A 358 11.30 -17.04 132.85
N GLN A 359 11.90 -15.91 132.45
CA GLN A 359 12.96 -15.24 133.22
C GLN A 359 12.44 -14.76 134.58
N GLU A 360 11.21 -14.24 134.64
CA GLU A 360 10.58 -13.84 135.89
C GLU A 360 10.36 -15.02 136.84
N ILE A 361 9.85 -16.15 136.32
CA ILE A 361 9.72 -17.39 137.11
C ILE A 361 11.08 -17.87 137.63
N GLY A 362 12.15 -17.81 136.82
CA GLY A 362 13.51 -18.15 137.26
C GLY A 362 14.01 -17.28 138.42
N LYS A 363 13.69 -15.97 138.41
CA LYS A 363 14.01 -15.08 139.54
C LYS A 363 13.24 -15.48 140.80
N VAL A 364 11.96 -15.82 140.68
CA VAL A 364 11.14 -16.28 141.81
C VAL A 364 11.69 -17.59 142.39
N LEU A 365 12.07 -18.56 141.54
CA LEU A 365 12.68 -19.81 141.99
C LEU A 365 13.98 -19.59 142.76
N THR A 366 14.83 -18.68 142.30
CA THR A 366 16.07 -18.31 143.01
C THR A 366 15.79 -17.83 144.44
N VAL A 367 14.74 -17.02 144.62
CA VAL A 367 14.29 -16.56 145.95
C VAL A 367 13.77 -17.72 146.80
N ILE A 368 12.97 -18.63 146.23
CA ILE A 368 12.44 -19.79 146.96
C ILE A 368 13.56 -20.73 147.39
N THR A 369 14.54 -21.01 146.51
CA THR A 369 15.74 -21.80 146.85
C THR A 369 16.49 -21.15 148.01
N GLY A 370 16.67 -19.82 147.99
CA GLY A 370 17.27 -19.08 149.09
C GLY A 370 16.49 -19.18 150.41
N ILE A 371 15.15 -19.12 150.36
CA ILE A 371 14.28 -19.33 151.53
C ILE A 371 14.40 -20.77 152.05
N ALA A 372 14.42 -21.76 151.16
CA ALA A 372 14.58 -23.17 151.54
C ALA A 372 15.94 -23.42 152.21
N GLU A 373 17.02 -22.85 151.67
CA GLU A 373 18.36 -22.94 152.26
C GLU A 373 18.44 -22.25 153.63
N GLN A 374 17.86 -21.05 153.77
CA GLN A 374 17.73 -20.38 155.07
C GLN A 374 16.90 -21.20 156.06
N THR A 375 15.81 -21.81 155.61
CA THR A 375 14.94 -22.66 156.45
C THR A 375 15.68 -23.92 156.89
N ASN A 376 16.48 -24.53 156.02
CA ASN A 376 17.33 -25.67 156.32
C ASN A 376 18.41 -25.32 157.37
N LEU A 377 19.04 -24.14 157.25
CA LEU A 377 20.00 -23.63 158.23
C LEU A 377 19.35 -23.31 159.58
N LEU A 378 18.17 -22.68 159.58
CA LEU A 378 17.39 -22.42 160.80
C LEU A 378 16.98 -23.72 161.50
N ALA A 379 16.52 -24.71 160.73
CA ALA A 379 16.15 -26.03 161.23
C ALA A 379 17.36 -26.79 161.80
N LEU A 380 18.52 -26.69 161.15
CA LEU A 380 19.77 -27.26 161.66
C LEU A 380 20.17 -26.63 163.00
N ASN A 381 20.13 -25.30 163.11
CA ASN A 381 20.41 -24.59 164.36
C ASN A 381 19.42 -24.98 165.47
N ALA A 382 18.13 -25.14 165.14
CA ALA A 382 17.12 -25.60 166.07
C ALA A 382 17.34 -27.06 166.52
N ALA A 383 17.76 -27.95 165.62
CA ALA A 383 18.10 -29.33 165.94
C ALA A 383 19.33 -29.42 166.86
N ILE A 384 20.35 -28.59 166.63
CA ILE A 384 21.53 -28.48 167.49
C ILE A 384 21.13 -28.02 168.90
N GLU A 385 20.31 -26.97 169.03
CA GLU A 385 19.89 -26.45 170.34
C GLU A 385 18.93 -27.44 171.05
N ALA A 386 18.09 -28.15 170.31
CA ALA A 386 17.25 -29.23 170.85
C ALA A 386 18.08 -30.41 171.38
N ALA A 387 19.16 -30.80 170.69
CA ALA A 387 20.11 -31.80 171.18
C ALA A 387 20.85 -31.33 172.44
N ARG A 388 21.15 -30.03 172.53
CA ARG A 388 21.79 -29.38 173.68
C ARG A 388 20.91 -29.38 174.94
N ALA A 389 19.58 -29.34 174.77
CA ALA A 389 18.60 -29.38 175.86
C ALA A 389 18.31 -30.81 176.42
N GLY A 390 18.92 -31.86 175.86
CA GLY A 390 18.79 -33.24 176.35
C GLY A 390 17.36 -33.80 176.25
N GLU A 391 16.88 -34.52 177.28
CA GLU A 391 15.54 -35.14 177.28
C GLU A 391 14.38 -34.14 177.13
N GLN A 392 14.55 -32.90 177.59
CA GLN A 392 13.52 -31.84 177.46
C GLN A 392 13.37 -31.33 176.00
N GLY A 393 14.37 -31.56 175.15
CA GLY A 393 14.41 -31.09 173.76
C GLY A 393 13.89 -32.09 172.72
N ARG A 394 13.54 -33.33 173.11
CA ARG A 394 13.17 -34.40 172.15
C ARG A 394 12.02 -34.04 171.21
N GLY A 395 10.97 -33.39 171.71
CA GLY A 395 9.84 -32.96 170.89
C GLY A 395 10.23 -31.89 169.86
N PHE A 396 11.09 -30.95 170.25
CA PHE A 396 11.62 -29.92 169.36
C PHE A 396 12.60 -30.47 168.33
N ALA A 397 13.41 -31.46 168.69
CA ALA A 397 14.35 -32.11 167.78
C ALA A 397 13.63 -32.80 166.61
N VAL A 398 12.51 -33.50 166.88
CA VAL A 398 11.69 -34.15 165.84
C VAL A 398 11.10 -33.12 164.87
N VAL A 399 10.55 -32.01 165.39
CA VAL A 399 10.01 -30.93 164.55
C VAL A 399 11.12 -30.27 163.74
N ALA A 400 12.30 -30.03 164.32
CA ALA A 400 13.44 -29.45 163.62
C ALA A 400 13.93 -30.35 162.47
N ASP A 401 14.03 -31.67 162.67
CA ASP A 401 14.38 -32.61 161.59
C ASP A 401 13.30 -32.72 160.50
N GLU A 402 12.01 -32.61 160.86
CA GLU A 402 10.91 -32.59 159.88
C GLU A 402 10.94 -31.31 159.04
N VAL A 403 11.17 -30.14 159.66
CA VAL A 403 11.37 -28.86 158.95
C VAL A 403 12.61 -28.90 158.05
N ARG A 404 13.70 -29.50 158.53
CA ARG A 404 14.94 -29.69 157.75
C ARG A 404 14.68 -30.57 156.52
N THR A 405 13.95 -31.66 156.69
CA THR A 405 13.57 -32.58 155.61
C THR A 405 12.64 -31.88 154.60
N LEU A 406 11.68 -31.08 155.07
CA LEU A 406 10.80 -30.29 154.21
C LEU A 406 11.57 -29.21 153.42
N ALA A 407 12.50 -28.52 154.07
CA ALA A 407 13.37 -27.53 153.44
C ALA A 407 14.24 -28.16 152.35
N LYS A 408 14.84 -29.33 152.62
CA LYS A 408 15.60 -30.10 151.63
C LYS A 408 14.74 -30.55 150.45
N ARG A 409 13.54 -31.09 150.71
CA ARG A 409 12.59 -31.47 149.64
C ARG A 409 12.13 -30.27 148.81
N THR A 410 11.98 -29.10 149.44
CA THR A 410 11.65 -27.84 148.77
C THR A 410 12.80 -27.43 147.83
N GLN A 411 14.05 -27.50 148.32
CA GLN A 411 15.25 -27.20 147.53
C GLN A 411 15.40 -28.15 146.32
N GLU A 412 15.26 -29.46 146.54
CA GLU A 412 15.27 -30.47 145.47
C GLU A 412 14.17 -30.20 144.42
N SER A 413 12.95 -29.83 144.87
CA SER A 413 11.84 -29.49 143.96
C SER A 413 12.10 -28.20 143.19
N THR A 414 12.64 -27.16 143.82
CA THR A 414 13.00 -25.91 143.14
C THR A 414 14.11 -26.11 142.12
N GLU A 415 15.09 -26.99 142.38
CA GLU A 415 16.12 -27.36 141.40
C GLU A 415 15.53 -28.10 140.19
N GLU A 416 14.56 -29.00 140.39
CA GLU A 416 13.87 -29.65 139.28
C GLU A 416 13.06 -28.64 138.45
N ILE A 417 12.32 -27.73 139.09
CA ILE A 417 11.56 -26.69 138.38
C ILE A 417 12.52 -25.74 137.65
N GLN A 418 13.65 -25.37 138.25
CA GLN A 418 14.69 -24.54 137.62
C GLN A 418 15.18 -25.18 136.31
N LYS A 419 15.48 -26.49 136.31
CA LYS A 419 15.85 -27.22 135.07
C LYS A 419 14.74 -27.20 134.02
N ILE A 420 13.47 -27.26 134.43
CA ILE A 420 12.34 -27.15 133.50
C ILE A 420 12.29 -25.75 132.88
N ILE A 421 12.48 -24.69 133.67
CA ILE A 421 12.50 -23.30 133.20
C ILE A 421 13.67 -23.04 132.27
N GLU A 422 14.87 -23.53 132.58
CA GLU A 422 16.04 -23.41 131.70
C GLU A 422 15.81 -24.11 130.35
N ARG A 423 15.21 -25.31 130.38
CA ARG A 423 14.82 -26.02 129.15
C ARG A 423 13.75 -25.24 128.37
N LEU A 424 12.79 -24.63 129.05
CA LEU A 424 11.73 -23.84 128.44
C LEU A 424 12.31 -22.57 127.78
N GLN A 425 13.18 -21.82 128.47
CA GLN A 425 13.91 -20.68 127.90
C GLN A 425 14.73 -21.08 126.66
N ALA A 426 15.46 -22.20 126.73
CA ALA A 426 16.21 -22.70 125.58
C ALA A 426 15.31 -23.07 124.39
N GLN A 427 14.14 -23.66 124.65
CA GLN A 427 13.15 -23.98 123.61
C GLN A 427 12.50 -22.72 123.03
N THR A 428 12.18 -21.72 123.85
CA THR A 428 11.62 -20.43 123.40
C THR A 428 12.62 -19.70 122.50
N ASN A 429 13.89 -19.59 122.92
CA ASN A 429 14.95 -18.99 122.08
C ASN A 429 15.11 -19.70 120.74
N LYS A 430 15.05 -21.05 120.74
CA LYS A 430 15.09 -21.83 119.50
C LYS A 430 13.86 -21.55 118.61
N ALA A 431 12.67 -21.37 119.21
CA ALA A 431 11.46 -21.03 118.47
C ALA A 431 11.57 -19.63 117.83
N VAL A 432 12.07 -18.63 118.56
CA VAL A 432 12.34 -17.28 118.04
C VAL A 432 13.28 -17.34 116.83
N GLN A 433 14.41 -18.04 116.94
CA GLN A 433 15.37 -18.17 115.84
C GLN A 433 14.76 -18.81 114.57
N VAL A 434 13.88 -19.81 114.74
CA VAL A 434 13.15 -20.42 113.61
C VAL A 434 12.14 -19.44 113.01
N MET A 435 11.45 -18.66 113.84
CA MET A 435 10.52 -17.63 113.38
C MET A 435 11.22 -16.52 112.60
N GLU A 436 12.36 -15.99 113.09
CA GLU A 436 13.16 -14.99 112.36
C GLU A 436 13.62 -15.49 110.99
N SER A 437 14.13 -16.73 110.93
CA SER A 437 14.50 -17.38 109.68
C SER A 437 13.31 -17.55 108.74
N SER A 438 12.14 -17.90 109.28
CA SER A 438 10.89 -18.03 108.52
C SER A 438 10.41 -16.68 107.98
N THR A 439 10.55 -15.60 108.75
CA THR A 439 10.23 -14.23 108.29
C THR A 439 11.19 -13.80 107.18
N GLY A 440 12.47 -14.14 107.27
CA GLY A 440 13.43 -13.94 106.18
C GLY A 440 13.02 -14.66 104.90
N ALA A 441 12.70 -15.97 104.99
CA ALA A 441 12.26 -16.76 103.85
C ALA A 441 10.93 -16.25 103.24
N ALA A 442 10.02 -15.73 104.07
CA ALA A 442 8.78 -15.12 103.60
C ALA A 442 9.04 -13.85 102.76
N ARG A 443 9.96 -12.97 103.20
CA ARG A 443 10.36 -11.76 102.45
C ARG A 443 11.05 -12.10 101.13
N ASP A 444 11.94 -13.08 101.13
CA ASP A 444 12.60 -13.54 99.89
C ASP A 444 11.55 -14.10 98.90
N SER A 445 10.59 -14.88 99.41
CA SER A 445 9.49 -15.40 98.60
C SER A 445 8.60 -14.27 98.05
N GLU A 446 8.32 -13.23 98.83
CA GLU A 446 7.59 -12.04 98.35
C GLU A 446 8.32 -11.37 97.18
N SER A 447 9.64 -11.16 97.29
CA SER A 447 10.46 -10.58 96.22
C SER A 447 10.42 -11.42 94.93
N GLN A 448 10.55 -12.75 95.04
CA GLN A 448 10.49 -13.65 93.89
C GLN A 448 9.11 -13.62 93.20
N ILE A 449 8.03 -13.54 93.98
CA ILE A 449 6.67 -13.47 93.44
C ILE A 449 6.43 -12.13 92.74
N GLN A 450 6.96 -11.02 93.24
CA GLN A 450 6.90 -9.74 92.55
C GLN A 450 7.62 -9.77 91.20
N GLU A 451 8.78 -10.43 91.12
CA GLU A 451 9.50 -10.63 89.85
C GLU A 451 8.72 -11.52 88.86
N ALA A 452 8.07 -12.56 89.37
CA ALA A 452 7.17 -13.41 88.57
C ALA A 452 5.97 -12.60 88.03
N SER A 453 5.37 -11.74 88.85
CA SER A 453 4.29 -10.83 88.45
C SER A 453 4.72 -9.89 87.32
N ALA A 454 5.89 -9.26 87.47
CA ALA A 454 6.45 -8.39 86.43
C ALA A 454 6.73 -9.14 85.12
N SER A 455 7.18 -10.40 85.21
CA SER A 455 7.40 -11.25 84.04
C SER A 455 6.10 -11.61 83.32
N LEU A 456 5.04 -11.97 84.06
CA LEU A 456 3.71 -12.21 83.49
C LEU A 456 3.14 -10.95 82.80
N HIS A 457 3.37 -9.77 83.38
CA HIS A 457 2.97 -8.51 82.76
C HIS A 457 3.67 -8.27 81.41
N ARG A 458 5.00 -8.48 81.35
CA ARG A 458 5.77 -8.38 80.10
C ARG A 458 5.29 -9.41 79.06
N ILE A 459 4.97 -10.63 79.47
CA ILE A 459 4.42 -11.67 78.59
C ILE A 459 3.08 -11.21 78.01
N ALA A 460 2.17 -10.71 78.83
CA ALA A 460 0.87 -10.21 78.37
C ALA A 460 1.02 -9.08 77.33
N SER A 461 1.87 -8.08 77.59
CA SER A 461 2.14 -7.01 76.61
C SER A 461 2.77 -7.50 75.30
N ALA A 462 3.62 -8.54 75.36
CA ALA A 462 4.20 -9.14 74.16
C ALA A 462 3.13 -9.88 73.34
N ILE A 463 2.20 -10.56 74.00
CA ILE A 463 1.09 -11.27 73.34
C ILE A 463 0.10 -10.28 72.71
N GLU A 464 -0.20 -9.15 73.35
CA GLU A 464 -1.02 -8.10 72.75
C GLU A 464 -0.46 -7.61 71.41
N LYS A 465 0.87 -7.45 71.30
CA LYS A 465 1.53 -7.12 70.03
C LYS A 465 1.38 -8.21 68.98
N ILE A 466 1.35 -9.48 69.38
CA ILE A 466 1.11 -10.61 68.45
C ILE A 466 -0.32 -10.52 67.89
N VAL A 467 -1.32 -10.20 68.73
CA VAL A 467 -2.71 -10.01 68.27
C VAL A 467 -2.78 -8.86 67.26
N GLU A 468 -2.13 -7.74 67.54
CA GLU A 468 -2.06 -6.58 66.64
C GLU A 468 -1.40 -6.95 65.29
N MET A 469 -0.24 -7.60 65.32
CA MET A 469 0.46 -8.05 64.11
C MET A 469 -0.38 -9.04 63.29
N SER A 470 -1.01 -10.01 63.94
CA SER A 470 -1.90 -10.97 63.26
C SER A 470 -3.07 -10.27 62.58
N THR A 471 -3.64 -9.24 63.20
CA THR A 471 -4.71 -8.42 62.61
C THR A 471 -4.22 -7.66 61.38
N LEU A 472 -3.02 -7.09 61.43
CA LEU A 472 -2.38 -6.44 60.29
C LEU A 472 -2.09 -7.41 59.14
N ILE A 473 -1.60 -8.61 59.45
CA ILE A 473 -1.35 -9.66 58.45
C ILE A 473 -2.67 -10.05 57.77
N ALA A 474 -3.74 -10.31 58.53
CA ALA A 474 -5.04 -10.64 57.96
C ALA A 474 -5.57 -9.55 57.02
N THR A 475 -5.42 -8.28 57.43
CA THR A 475 -5.81 -7.12 56.60
C THR A 475 -4.97 -7.03 55.33
N ALA A 476 -3.66 -7.21 55.43
CA ALA A 476 -2.75 -7.22 54.29
C ALA A 476 -3.06 -8.37 53.32
N SER A 477 -3.38 -9.55 53.83
CA SER A 477 -3.83 -10.70 53.02
C SER A 477 -5.14 -10.41 52.29
N GLN A 478 -6.11 -9.72 52.91
CA GLN A 478 -7.32 -9.27 52.21
C GLN A 478 -7.00 -8.29 51.07
N GLN A 479 -6.10 -7.32 51.28
CA GLN A 479 -5.66 -6.45 50.19
C GLN A 479 -4.96 -7.22 49.08
N GLN A 480 -4.08 -8.17 49.41
CA GLN A 480 -3.44 -9.03 48.42
C GLN A 480 -4.47 -9.84 47.63
N SER A 481 -5.51 -10.37 48.28
CA SER A 481 -6.60 -11.08 47.60
C SER A 481 -7.29 -10.19 46.55
N HIS A 482 -7.58 -8.93 46.88
CA HIS A 482 -8.13 -7.98 45.92
C HIS A 482 -7.21 -7.73 44.72
N VAL A 483 -5.90 -7.55 44.97
CA VAL A 483 -4.92 -7.36 43.90
C VAL A 483 -4.81 -8.62 43.02
N SER A 484 -4.77 -9.82 43.62
CA SER A 484 -4.75 -11.08 42.87
C SER A 484 -5.97 -11.24 41.97
N HIS A 485 -7.17 -10.86 42.44
CA HIS A 485 -8.37 -10.87 41.59
C HIS A 485 -8.27 -9.89 40.41
N GLU A 486 -7.66 -8.72 40.62
CA GLU A 486 -7.44 -7.76 39.53
C GLU A 486 -6.42 -8.29 38.50
N VAL A 487 -5.34 -8.92 38.96
CA VAL A 487 -4.35 -9.56 38.11
C VAL A 487 -4.99 -10.72 37.31
N ASP A 488 -5.78 -11.57 37.95
CA ASP A 488 -6.51 -12.67 37.28
C ASP A 488 -7.43 -12.16 36.15
N ARG A 489 -8.16 -11.07 36.41
CA ARG A 489 -8.96 -10.39 35.38
C ARG A 489 -8.10 -9.88 34.22
N ASN A 490 -6.94 -9.31 34.52
CA ASN A 490 -6.01 -8.82 33.50
C ASN A 490 -5.42 -9.98 32.67
N VAL A 491 -5.06 -11.09 33.31
CA VAL A 491 -4.59 -12.31 32.65
C VAL A 491 -5.65 -12.84 31.68
N THR A 492 -6.92 -12.87 32.11
CA THR A 492 -8.05 -13.26 31.25
C THR A 492 -8.20 -12.32 30.04
N ASN A 493 -8.07 -11.01 30.24
CA ASN A 493 -8.12 -10.04 29.14
C ASN A 493 -6.96 -10.23 28.14
N ILE A 494 -5.75 -10.50 28.64
CA ILE A 494 -4.58 -10.78 27.80
C ILE A 494 -4.79 -12.10 27.04
N ALA A 495 -5.36 -13.13 27.67
CA ALA A 495 -5.71 -14.39 27.01
C ALA A 495 -6.67 -14.17 25.82
N ASN A 496 -7.73 -13.39 26.04
CA ASN A 496 -8.68 -13.03 24.99
C ASN A 496 -8.01 -12.25 23.86
N SER A 497 -7.13 -11.29 24.19
CA SER A 497 -6.37 -10.53 23.21
C SER A 497 -5.44 -11.43 22.39
N ALA A 498 -4.72 -12.37 23.03
CA ALA A 498 -3.86 -13.32 22.35
C ALA A 498 -4.67 -14.23 21.39
N SER A 499 -5.86 -14.67 21.80
CA SER A 499 -6.77 -15.41 20.93
C SER A 499 -7.23 -14.57 19.72
N GLY A 500 -7.55 -13.29 19.94
CA GLY A 500 -7.91 -12.37 18.86
C GLY A 500 -6.75 -12.17 17.87
N THR A 501 -5.54 -11.97 18.37
CA THR A 501 -4.33 -11.88 17.53
C THR A 501 -4.11 -13.16 16.72
N ARG A 502 -4.36 -14.34 17.30
CA ARG A 502 -4.26 -15.61 16.56
C ARG A 502 -5.21 -15.66 15.37
N GLU A 503 -6.44 -15.17 15.54
CA GLU A 503 -7.43 -15.11 14.47
C GLU A 503 -7.00 -14.12 13.37
N GLU A 504 -6.48 -12.95 13.74
CA GLU A 504 -5.99 -11.96 12.78
C GLU A 504 -4.75 -12.47 12.00
N VAL A 505 -3.82 -13.14 12.67
CA VAL A 505 -2.68 -13.81 12.01
C VAL A 505 -3.17 -14.82 10.98
N LYS A 506 -4.23 -15.58 11.29
CA LYS A 506 -4.85 -16.52 10.33
C LYS A 506 -5.45 -15.79 9.13
N LYS A 507 -6.20 -14.71 9.34
CA LYS A 507 -6.77 -13.89 8.25
C LYS A 507 -5.68 -13.31 7.34
N VAL A 508 -4.59 -12.81 7.92
CA VAL A 508 -3.44 -12.31 7.16
C VAL A 508 -2.81 -13.43 6.35
N LYS A 509 -2.62 -14.62 6.93
CA LYS A 509 -2.10 -15.79 6.22
C LYS A 509 -2.94 -16.14 4.98
N ASP A 510 -4.27 -16.19 5.14
CA ASP A 510 -5.20 -16.48 4.06
C ASP A 510 -5.14 -15.40 2.97
N ALA A 511 -5.07 -14.12 3.34
CA ALA A 511 -4.95 -13.01 2.40
C ALA A 511 -3.62 -13.03 1.62
N VAL A 512 -2.52 -13.41 2.28
CA VAL A 512 -1.21 -13.55 1.63
C VAL A 512 -1.22 -14.70 0.62
N HIS A 513 -1.88 -15.81 0.94
CA HIS A 513 -2.07 -16.90 -0.02
C HIS A 513 -2.83 -16.43 -1.27
N LEU A 514 -3.91 -15.66 -1.08
CA LEU A 514 -4.67 -15.08 -2.19
C LEU A 514 -3.80 -14.15 -3.05
N PHE A 515 -3.05 -13.23 -2.43
CA PHE A 515 -2.18 -12.32 -3.17
C PHE A 515 -1.06 -13.06 -3.93
N ASN A 516 -0.51 -14.11 -3.35
CA ASN A 516 0.49 -14.90 -4.04
C ASN A 516 -0.10 -15.58 -5.29
N GLN A 517 -1.36 -16.03 -5.21
CA GLN A 517 -2.09 -16.55 -6.36
C GLN A 517 -2.35 -15.46 -7.42
N ASP A 518 -2.80 -14.26 -7.02
CA ASP A 518 -3.00 -13.13 -7.95
C ASP A 518 -1.70 -12.75 -8.69
N VAL A 519 -0.56 -12.83 -8.01
CA VAL A 519 0.77 -12.57 -8.60
C VAL A 519 1.17 -13.65 -9.60
N VAL A 520 0.86 -14.91 -9.32
CA VAL A 520 1.09 -16.02 -10.26
C VAL A 520 0.24 -15.83 -11.51
N ASP A 521 -1.05 -15.52 -11.36
CA ASP A 521 -1.97 -15.27 -12.47
C ASP A 521 -1.54 -14.04 -13.30
N LEU A 522 -1.09 -12.97 -12.63
CA LEU A 522 -0.54 -11.79 -13.30
C LEU A 522 0.73 -12.12 -14.09
N ASN A 523 1.65 -12.91 -13.54
CA ASN A 523 2.85 -13.34 -14.25
C ASN A 523 2.52 -14.22 -15.46
N GLU A 524 1.52 -15.09 -15.35
CA GLU A 524 1.04 -15.90 -16.47
C GLU A 524 0.47 -15.00 -17.58
N MET A 525 -0.39 -14.03 -17.24
CA MET A 525 -0.89 -13.05 -18.22
C MET A 525 0.24 -12.22 -18.86
N LEU A 526 1.22 -11.79 -18.07
CA LEU A 526 2.36 -11.02 -18.58
C LEU A 526 3.27 -11.84 -19.50
N SER A 527 3.38 -13.16 -19.28
CA SER A 527 4.19 -14.07 -20.10
C SER A 527 3.69 -14.21 -21.54
N HIS A 528 2.41 -13.89 -21.80
CA HIS A 528 1.84 -13.88 -23.14
C HIS A 528 2.36 -12.70 -23.98
N PHE A 529 2.84 -11.64 -23.35
CA PHE A 529 3.40 -10.47 -24.03
C PHE A 529 4.89 -10.65 -24.28
N LYS A 530 5.33 -10.28 -25.48
CA LYS A 530 6.74 -10.29 -25.89
C LYS A 530 7.24 -8.86 -26.01
N VAL A 531 8.34 -8.55 -25.34
CA VAL A 531 8.74 -7.17 -25.04
C VAL A 531 10.21 -6.88 -25.24
#